data_AF-A0A353HCZ0-F1
#
_entry.id   AF-A0A353HCZ0-F1
#
_cell.length_a   1.000
_cell.length_b   1.000
_cell.length_c   1.000
_cell.angle_alpha   90.00
_cell.angle_beta   90.00
_cell.angle_gamma   90.00
#
_symmetry.space_group_name_H-M   'P 1'
#
loop_
_entity.id
_entity.type
_entity.pdbx_description
1 polymer ?
#
loop_
_entity_poly.entity_id
_entity_poly.type
_entity_poly.pdbx_seq_one_letter_code
_entity_poly.pdbx_strand_id
1 'polypeptide(L)'
;MKISNKSLQKYVYGVYQTKIEKGYLGFYHYDDKQMDYLLNRDASFWYPRSKFSSSVTLEFKTQSTFISFDYKIVEVGSYDSVDVYVNSFPYQIVKADELEKKGTLSFSLPEG
;
A
#
# COMPACT_ATOMS: atom_id res chain seq x y z
N MET A 1 5.77 16.19 12.36
CA MET A 1 4.44 15.81 12.90
C MET A 1 4.36 14.28 12.95
N LYS A 2 4.11 13.66 14.12
CA LYS A 2 3.88 12.20 14.20
C LYS A 2 2.39 11.94 13.99
N ILE A 3 2.03 11.34 12.85
CA ILE A 3 0.66 10.91 12.57
C ILE A 3 0.45 9.57 13.29
N SER A 4 -0.65 9.43 14.04
CA SER A 4 -1.02 8.15 14.66
C SER A 4 -1.61 7.19 13.63
N ASN A 5 -1.52 5.87 13.82
CA ASN A 5 -2.15 4.89 12.92
C ASN A 5 -3.64 5.18 12.70
N LYS A 6 -4.36 5.57 13.76
CA LYS A 6 -5.79 5.93 13.70
C LYS A 6 -6.04 7.17 12.83
N SER A 7 -5.13 8.14 12.86
CA SER A 7 -5.20 9.32 11.99
C SER A 7 -4.92 8.95 10.54
N LEU A 8 -3.97 8.04 10.31
CA LEU A 8 -3.57 7.61 8.98
C LEU A 8 -4.66 6.77 8.30
N GLN A 9 -5.37 5.92 9.05
CA GLN A 9 -6.46 5.09 8.55
C GLN A 9 -7.59 5.89 7.88
N LYS A 10 -7.71 7.20 8.17
CA LYS A 10 -8.69 8.08 7.50
C LYS A 10 -8.39 8.31 6.01
N TYR A 11 -7.15 8.08 5.58
CA TYR A 11 -6.70 8.27 4.21
C TYR A 11 -6.57 6.94 3.46
N VAL A 12 -6.72 5.80 4.14
CA VAL A 12 -6.53 4.47 3.55
C VAL A 12 -7.88 3.83 3.28
N TYR A 13 -8.11 3.43 2.04
CA TYR A 13 -9.32 2.72 1.64
C TYR A 13 -8.96 1.34 1.09
N GLY A 14 -9.94 0.42 1.16
CA GLY A 14 -9.77 -0.96 0.70
C GLY A 14 -8.96 -1.85 1.64
N VAL A 15 -8.87 -1.53 2.94
CA VAL A 15 -8.18 -2.38 3.94
C VAL A 15 -9.05 -2.60 5.16
N TYR A 16 -8.87 -3.75 5.83
CA TYR A 16 -9.49 -4.01 7.12
C TYR A 16 -8.68 -3.36 8.26
N GLN A 17 -7.35 -3.49 8.20
CA GLN A 17 -6.45 -2.91 9.19
C GLN A 17 -5.13 -2.44 8.58
N THR A 18 -4.46 -1.52 9.29
CA THR A 18 -3.10 -1.08 8.97
C THR A 18 -2.18 -1.31 10.16
N LYS A 19 -0.93 -1.68 9.91
CA LYS A 19 0.06 -1.96 10.95
C LYS A 19 1.42 -1.42 10.58
N ILE A 20 2.17 -0.98 11.58
CA ILE A 20 3.57 -0.64 11.38
C ILE A 20 4.40 -1.90 11.62
N GLU A 21 5.04 -2.40 10.56
CA GLU A 21 5.93 -3.55 10.61
C GLU A 21 7.32 -3.17 10.10
N LYS A 22 8.33 -3.29 10.96
CA LYS A 22 9.74 -3.02 10.62
C LYS A 22 9.95 -1.64 9.97
N GLY A 23 9.21 -0.62 10.44
CA GLY A 23 9.29 0.76 9.96
C GLY A 23 8.42 1.09 8.75
N TYR A 24 7.71 0.11 8.17
CA TYR A 24 6.79 0.33 7.05
C TYR A 24 5.34 0.20 7.50
N LEU A 25 4.45 0.94 6.86
CA LEU A 25 3.02 0.75 7.01
C LEU A 25 2.54 -0.37 6.07
N GLY A 26 2.09 -1.47 6.66
CA GLY A 26 1.44 -2.58 5.97
C GLY A 26 -0.08 -2.41 5.92
N PHE A 27 -0.66 -2.93 4.85
CA PHE A 27 -2.09 -2.87 4.52
C PHE A 27 -2.65 -4.30 4.46
N TYR A 28 -3.65 -4.61 5.29
CA TYR A 28 -4.15 -5.97 5.42
C TYR A 28 -5.67 -6.03 5.24
N HIS A 29 -6.11 -7.03 4.47
CA HIS A 29 -7.52 -7.36 4.25
C HIS A 29 -8.13 -8.24 5.35
N TYR A 30 -7.28 -8.72 6.26
CA TYR A 30 -7.64 -9.66 7.32
C TYR A 30 -7.18 -9.15 8.68
N ASP A 31 -7.92 -9.51 9.72
CA ASP A 31 -7.50 -9.33 11.11
C ASP A 31 -6.48 -10.40 11.56
N ASP A 32 -5.94 -10.24 12.78
CA ASP A 32 -4.95 -11.18 13.30
C ASP A 32 -5.49 -12.59 13.50
N LYS A 33 -6.75 -12.72 13.94
CA LYS A 33 -7.37 -14.03 14.16
C LYS A 33 -7.56 -14.77 12.84
N GLN A 34 -7.95 -14.04 11.80
CA GLN A 34 -8.10 -14.56 10.44
C GLN A 34 -6.75 -14.96 9.85
N MET A 35 -5.73 -14.12 10.00
CA MET A 35 -4.37 -14.45 9.56
C MET A 35 -3.80 -15.68 10.29
N ASP A 36 -3.98 -15.77 11.61
CA ASP A 36 -3.57 -16.92 12.42
C ASP A 36 -4.32 -18.19 11.99
N TYR A 37 -5.61 -18.08 11.71
CA TYR A 37 -6.38 -19.19 11.17
C TYR A 37 -5.81 -19.68 9.83
N LEU A 38 -5.50 -18.77 8.90
CA LEU A 38 -4.93 -19.13 7.60
C LEU A 38 -3.53 -19.75 7.73
N LEU A 39 -2.71 -19.24 8.67
CA LEU A 39 -1.41 -19.83 8.98
C LEU A 39 -1.52 -21.29 9.43
N ASN A 40 -2.46 -21.56 10.33
CA ASN A 40 -2.65 -22.90 10.88
C ASN A 40 -3.33 -23.87 9.92
N ARG A 41 -4.10 -23.37 8.94
CA ARG A 41 -4.79 -24.19 7.94
C ARG A 41 -3.93 -24.49 6.72
N ASP A 42 -3.25 -23.48 6.18
CA ASP A 42 -2.38 -23.59 5.00
C ASP A 42 -1.41 -22.40 4.97
N ALA A 43 -0.27 -22.62 5.61
CA ALA A 43 0.82 -21.66 5.67
C ALA A 43 1.47 -21.37 4.30
N SER A 44 1.27 -22.24 3.31
CA SER A 44 2.01 -22.20 2.05
C SER A 44 1.32 -21.35 0.98
N PHE A 45 -0.02 -21.37 0.93
CA PHE A 45 -0.77 -20.71 -0.12
C PHE A 45 -1.59 -19.51 0.39
N TRP A 46 -2.45 -19.73 1.39
CA TRP A 46 -3.41 -18.72 1.84
C TRP A 46 -2.78 -17.70 2.78
N TYR A 47 -1.90 -18.14 3.68
CA TYR A 47 -1.27 -17.22 4.64
C TYR A 47 -0.43 -16.13 3.97
N PRO A 48 0.43 -16.39 2.97
CA PRO A 48 1.16 -15.32 2.29
C PRO A 48 0.23 -14.31 1.61
N ARG A 49 -0.83 -14.79 0.96
CA ARG A 49 -1.83 -13.96 0.26
C ARG A 49 -2.65 -13.08 1.19
N SER A 50 -2.83 -13.49 2.45
CA SER A 50 -3.48 -12.64 3.46
C SER A 50 -2.72 -11.35 3.76
N LYS A 51 -1.44 -11.27 3.34
CA LYS A 51 -0.57 -10.10 3.50
C LYS A 51 -0.44 -9.25 2.24
N PHE A 52 -1.10 -9.62 1.14
CA PHE A 52 -1.03 -8.85 -0.10
C PHE A 52 -1.97 -7.65 -0.04
N SER A 53 -1.51 -6.51 -0.57
CA SER A 53 -2.21 -5.23 -0.51
C SER A 53 -2.94 -4.88 -1.82
N SER A 54 -3.75 -5.81 -2.33
CA SER A 54 -4.50 -5.59 -3.57
C SER A 54 -5.59 -4.53 -3.40
N SER A 55 -5.75 -3.65 -4.39
CA SER A 55 -6.81 -2.62 -4.44
C SER A 55 -6.85 -1.67 -3.24
N VAL A 56 -5.69 -1.35 -2.68
CA VAL A 56 -5.55 -0.37 -1.59
C VAL A 56 -5.28 1.00 -2.16
N THR A 57 -6.02 2.02 -1.71
CA THR A 57 -5.82 3.41 -2.12
C THR A 57 -5.47 4.30 -0.94
N LEU A 58 -4.57 5.26 -1.20
CA LEU A 58 -4.28 6.38 -0.31
C LEU A 58 -4.89 7.64 -0.92
N GLU A 59 -5.95 8.16 -0.31
CA GLU A 59 -6.72 9.28 -0.85
C GLU A 59 -6.64 10.48 0.09
N PHE A 60 -6.22 11.62 -0.44
CA PHE A 60 -6.09 12.87 0.30
C PHE A 60 -6.13 14.06 -0.65
N LYS A 61 -6.37 15.25 -0.09
CA LYS A 61 -6.24 16.53 -0.79
C LYS A 61 -4.95 17.21 -0.39
N THR A 62 -4.24 17.78 -1.35
CA THR A 62 -2.98 18.50 -1.14
C THR A 62 -2.84 19.61 -2.16
N GLN A 63 -2.08 20.65 -1.83
CA GLN A 63 -1.60 21.68 -2.77
C GLN A 63 -0.14 21.43 -3.17
N SER A 64 0.46 20.34 -2.68
CA SER A 64 1.84 19.99 -3.00
C SER A 64 1.93 19.57 -4.46
N THR A 65 2.90 20.13 -5.18
CA THR A 65 3.27 19.74 -6.55
C THR A 65 4.22 18.54 -6.57
N PHE A 66 4.48 17.92 -5.42
CA PHE A 66 5.37 16.79 -5.28
C PHE A 66 4.89 15.82 -4.20
N ILE A 67 5.00 14.53 -4.48
CA ILE A 67 4.83 13.47 -3.48
C ILE A 67 5.92 12.41 -3.65
N SER A 68 6.44 11.94 -2.53
CA SER A 68 7.33 10.78 -2.48
C SER A 68 7.01 9.88 -1.31
N PHE A 69 7.36 8.60 -1.45
CA PHE A 69 7.27 7.63 -0.37
C PHE A 69 8.29 6.51 -0.55
N ASP A 70 8.76 6.01 0.58
CA ASP A 70 9.57 4.79 0.62
C ASP A 70 8.66 3.57 0.62
N TYR A 71 9.06 2.55 -0.12
CA TYR A 71 8.29 1.33 -0.28
C TYR A 71 9.14 0.09 0.00
N LYS A 72 8.44 -1.02 0.28
CA LYS A 72 9.01 -2.34 0.42
C LYS A 72 8.02 -3.36 -0.15
N ILE A 73 8.43 -4.01 -1.23
CA ILE A 73 7.65 -5.06 -1.88
C ILE A 73 7.91 -6.40 -1.16
N VAL A 74 6.84 -7.11 -0.83
CA VAL A 74 6.91 -8.45 -0.21
C VAL A 74 6.99 -9.52 -1.29
N GLU A 75 6.14 -9.41 -2.30
CA GLU A 75 5.99 -10.30 -3.45
C GLU A 75 5.46 -9.48 -4.64
N VAL A 76 5.76 -9.89 -5.88
CA VAL A 76 5.33 -9.22 -7.12
C VAL A 76 4.51 -10.18 -7.96
N GLY A 77 3.30 -9.79 -8.31
CA GLY A 77 2.52 -10.35 -9.41
C GLY A 77 2.74 -9.58 -10.72
N SER A 78 2.53 -10.25 -11.86
CA SER A 78 2.73 -9.68 -13.20
C SER A 78 1.84 -8.47 -13.54
N TYR A 79 0.81 -8.21 -12.74
CA TYR A 79 -0.13 -7.11 -12.94
C TYR A 79 -0.04 -6.05 -11.84
N ASP A 80 0.87 -6.22 -10.88
CA ASP A 80 0.98 -5.31 -9.75
C ASP A 80 1.56 -3.97 -10.22
N SER A 81 0.96 -2.88 -9.74
CA SER A 81 1.41 -1.53 -10.04
C SER A 81 1.10 -0.57 -8.90
N VAL A 82 1.83 0.55 -8.92
CA VAL A 82 1.47 1.75 -8.17
C VAL A 82 0.89 2.74 -9.18
N ASP A 83 -0.36 3.11 -8.96
CA ASP A 83 -1.09 3.99 -9.86
C ASP A 83 -1.37 5.31 -9.14
N VAL A 84 -0.96 6.42 -9.75
CA VAL A 84 -1.22 7.78 -9.26
C VAL A 84 -2.36 8.36 -10.05
N TYR A 85 -3.38 8.81 -9.33
CA TYR A 85 -4.54 9.49 -9.88
C TYR A 85 -4.61 10.92 -9.34
N VAL A 86 -4.91 11.88 -10.21
CA VAL A 86 -5.15 13.28 -9.85
C VAL A 86 -6.55 13.65 -10.30
N ASN A 87 -7.40 14.09 -9.37
CA ASN A 87 -8.81 14.42 -9.63
C ASN A 87 -9.56 13.30 -10.38
N SER A 88 -9.33 12.04 -9.94
CA SER A 88 -9.89 10.83 -10.54
C SER A 88 -9.38 10.45 -11.94
N PHE A 89 -8.42 11.19 -12.50
CA PHE A 89 -7.79 10.85 -13.77
C PHE A 89 -6.45 10.14 -13.54
N PRO A 90 -6.15 9.04 -14.27
CA PRO A 90 -4.83 8.42 -14.21
C PRO A 90 -3.76 9.44 -14.64
N TYR A 91 -2.73 9.60 -13.80
CA TYR A 91 -1.63 10.53 -14.03
C TYR A 91 -0.34 9.78 -14.37
N GLN A 92 0.01 8.77 -13.56
CA GLN A 92 1.19 7.95 -13.78
C GLN A 92 0.95 6.54 -13.26
N ILE A 93 1.53 5.55 -13.94
CA ILE A 93 1.50 4.14 -13.55
C ILE A 93 2.94 3.65 -13.50
N VAL A 94 3.31 2.98 -12.42
CA VAL A 94 4.62 2.35 -12.26
C VAL A 94 4.42 0.86 -12.02
N LYS A 95 4.99 0.02 -12.88
CA LYS A 95 4.84 -1.43 -12.76
C LYS A 95 5.74 -1.96 -11.64
N ALA A 96 5.21 -2.85 -10.82
CA ALA A 96 5.94 -3.36 -9.66
C ALA A 96 7.11 -4.29 -10.03
N ASP A 97 7.08 -4.91 -11.22
CA ASP A 97 8.16 -5.74 -11.76
C ASP A 97 9.35 -4.93 -12.30
N GLU A 98 9.17 -3.63 -12.53
CA GLU A 98 10.23 -2.67 -12.86
C GLU A 98 10.93 -2.11 -11.60
N LEU A 99 10.43 -2.45 -10.40
CA LEU A 99 10.91 -1.90 -9.14
C LEU A 99 11.83 -2.87 -8.39
N GLU A 100 12.79 -2.30 -7.68
CA GLU A 100 13.56 -3.06 -6.70
C GLU A 100 12.68 -3.47 -5.50
N LYS A 101 13.14 -4.42 -4.68
CA LYS A 101 12.39 -4.87 -3.50
C LYS A 101 12.13 -3.74 -2.48
N LYS A 102 12.98 -2.74 -2.44
CA LYS A 102 12.85 -1.54 -1.60
C LYS A 102 13.36 -0.35 -2.40
N GLY A 103 12.74 0.80 -2.21
CA GLY A 103 13.20 2.03 -2.82
C GLY A 103 12.31 3.19 -2.45
N THR A 104 12.42 4.26 -3.22
CA THR A 104 11.61 5.46 -3.09
C THR A 104 10.93 5.73 -4.43
N LEU A 105 9.62 5.93 -4.42
CA LEU A 105 8.89 6.47 -5.56
C LEU A 105 8.69 7.97 -5.36
N SER A 106 8.75 8.72 -6.44
CA SER A 106 8.61 10.19 -6.43
C SER A 106 7.84 10.62 -7.66
N PHE A 107 6.89 11.52 -7.46
CA PHE A 107 5.98 12.01 -8.49
C PHE A 107 5.87 13.53 -8.41
N SER A 108 6.08 14.20 -9.53
CA SER A 108 5.72 15.61 -9.69
C SER A 108 4.24 15.68 -10.07
N LEU A 109 3.45 16.45 -9.35
CA LEU A 109 2.01 16.61 -9.54
C LEU A 109 1.72 17.94 -10.24
N PRO A 110 0.63 18.04 -11.02
CA PRO A 110 0.21 19.32 -11.58
C PRO A 110 -0.15 20.32 -10.46
N GLU A 111 0.00 21.60 -10.73
CA GLU A 111 -0.51 22.65 -9.85
C GLU A 111 -2.05 22.60 -9.79
N GLY A 112 -2.61 22.78 -8.59
CA GLY A 112 -4.06 22.80 -8.36
C GLY A 112 -4.46 21.93 -7.18
#